data_AF-X0W8R4-F1
#
_entry.id   AF-X0W8R4-F1
#
_cell.length_a   1.000
_cell.length_b   1.000
_cell.length_c   1.000
_cell.angle_alpha   90.00
_cell.angle_beta   90.00
_cell.angle_gamma   90.00
#
_symmetry.space_group_name_H-M   'P 1'
#
loop_
_entity.id
_entity.type
_entity.pdbx_description
1 polymer ?
#
loop_
_entity_poly.entity_id
_entity_poly.type
_entity_poly.pdbx_seq_one_letter_code
_entity_poly.pdbx_strand_id
1 'polypeptide(L)'
;PLDKIKLAVSTLPDFETNFLLIESIRVVNRDAIIIVRAHQIKEALDLYKKGASYVLTPHFLGGEYIAKMIEHDEINGEKYFEEKKKHIDTLKKMMDKGHEHPEVTGD
;
A
#
# COMPACT_ATOMS: atom_id res chain seq x y z
N PRO A 1 22.10 12.47 1.15
CA PRO A 1 21.59 13.21 -0.01
C PRO A 1 20.81 12.28 -0.98
N LEU A 2 19.83 12.82 -1.73
CA LEU A 2 18.83 12.06 -2.50
C LEU A 2 19.43 11.28 -3.70
N ASP A 3 20.58 11.71 -4.20
CA ASP A 3 21.39 11.06 -5.24
C ASP A 3 21.86 9.63 -4.88
N LYS A 4 21.87 9.29 -3.58
CA LYS A 4 22.37 7.99 -3.09
C LYS A 4 21.30 7.03 -2.59
N ILE A 5 20.04 7.47 -2.55
CA ILE A 5 18.97 6.60 -2.04
C ILE A 5 18.70 5.48 -3.04
N LYS A 6 18.44 4.28 -2.53
CA LYS A 6 18.07 3.12 -3.35
C LYS A 6 16.56 2.91 -3.41
N LEU A 7 15.86 3.30 -2.35
CA LEU A 7 14.42 3.12 -2.18
C LEU A 7 13.82 4.33 -1.45
N ALA A 8 12.72 4.86 -1.98
CA ALA A 8 11.85 5.81 -1.31
C ALA A 8 10.43 5.23 -1.26
N VAL A 9 9.79 5.30 -0.10
CA VAL A 9 8.40 4.86 0.10
C VAL A 9 7.62 6.01 0.72
N SER A 10 6.53 6.42 0.06
CA SER A 10 5.58 7.40 0.59
C SER A 10 4.19 6.80 0.65
N THR A 11 3.62 6.75 1.85
CA THR A 11 2.24 6.32 2.10
C THR A 11 1.32 7.51 2.33
N LEU A 12 1.70 8.71 1.90
CA LEU A 12 0.88 9.91 2.04
C LEU A 12 -0.37 9.87 1.15
N PRO A 13 -1.52 10.42 1.58
CA PRO A 13 -2.75 10.46 0.76
C PRO A 13 -2.66 11.50 -0.33
N ASP A 14 -1.90 12.55 -0.05
CA ASP A 14 -1.85 13.74 -0.87
C ASP A 14 -1.11 13.47 -2.18
N PHE A 15 -1.83 13.62 -3.28
CA PHE A 15 -1.31 13.39 -4.62
C PHE A 15 -0.17 14.34 -4.96
N GLU A 16 -0.33 15.64 -4.69
CA GLU A 16 0.65 16.67 -5.05
C GLU A 16 1.98 16.46 -4.32
N THR A 17 1.93 16.07 -3.05
CA THR A 17 3.13 15.73 -2.28
C THR A 17 3.84 14.52 -2.87
N ASN A 18 3.11 13.46 -3.22
CA ASN A 18 3.71 12.29 -3.86
C ASN A 18 4.30 12.64 -5.24
N PHE A 19 3.63 13.51 -6.00
CA PHE A 19 4.11 13.99 -7.30
C PHE A 19 5.42 14.76 -7.17
N LEU A 20 5.49 15.72 -6.23
CA LEU A 20 6.69 16.51 -5.95
C LEU A 20 7.85 15.64 -5.45
N LEU A 21 7.56 14.64 -4.62
CA LEU A 21 8.56 13.69 -4.12
C LEU A 21 9.20 12.91 -5.28
N ILE A 22 8.40 12.39 -6.21
CA ILE A 22 8.91 11.68 -7.39
C ILE A 22 9.78 12.63 -8.22
N GLU A 23 9.30 13.85 -8.49
CA GLU A 23 10.04 14.84 -9.26
C GLU A 23 11.40 15.13 -8.63
N SER A 24 11.42 15.42 -7.33
CA SER A 24 12.63 15.80 -6.58
C SER A 24 13.69 14.71 -6.61
N ILE A 25 13.28 13.44 -6.47
CA ILE A 25 14.20 12.30 -6.53
C ILE A 25 14.68 12.08 -7.97
N ARG A 26 13.77 12.08 -8.97
CA ARG A 26 14.12 11.77 -10.36
C ARG A 26 15.03 12.79 -11.02
N VAL A 27 15.02 14.04 -10.55
CA VAL A 27 15.96 15.08 -10.99
C VAL A 27 17.41 14.69 -10.68
N VAL A 28 17.67 14.03 -9.56
CA VAL A 28 19.04 13.72 -9.09
C VAL A 28 19.39 12.22 -9.11
N ASN A 29 18.39 11.34 -9.20
CA ASN A 29 18.55 9.90 -9.08
C ASN A 29 17.50 9.16 -9.93
N ARG A 30 17.92 8.74 -11.13
CA ARG A 30 17.05 8.00 -12.06
C ARG A 30 16.84 6.55 -11.66
N ASP A 31 17.75 5.98 -10.86
CA ASP A 31 17.78 4.55 -10.56
C ASP A 31 17.09 4.20 -9.24
N ALA A 32 16.80 5.18 -8.37
CA ALA A 32 16.08 4.94 -7.13
C ALA A 32 14.72 4.27 -7.38
N ILE A 33 14.38 3.25 -6.60
CA ILE A 33 13.03 2.69 -6.57
C ILE A 33 12.14 3.67 -5.79
N ILE A 34 11.02 4.09 -6.38
CA ILE A 34 10.09 5.02 -5.74
C ILE A 34 8.71 4.37 -5.66
N ILE A 35 8.23 4.14 -4.45
CA ILE A 35 6.90 3.62 -4.18
C ILE A 35 6.07 4.74 -3.56
N VAL A 36 4.92 5.06 -4.13
CA VAL A 36 4.00 6.08 -3.60
C VAL A 36 2.59 5.52 -3.45
N ARG A 37 1.70 6.26 -2.80
CA ARG A 37 0.27 5.93 -2.72
C ARG A 37 -0.57 6.81 -3.63
N ALA A 38 -1.64 6.25 -4.19
CA ALA A 38 -2.72 6.99 -4.83
C ALA A 38 -4.08 6.53 -4.31
N HIS A 39 -5.06 7.42 -4.36
CA HIS A 39 -6.44 7.10 -4.00
C HIS A 39 -7.27 6.76 -5.25
N GLN A 40 -6.97 7.38 -6.39
CA GLN A 40 -7.69 7.18 -7.64
C GLN A 40 -6.84 6.54 -8.73
N ILE A 41 -7.48 5.85 -9.69
CA ILE A 41 -6.81 5.23 -10.85
C ILE A 41 -6.06 6.29 -11.66
N LYS A 42 -6.70 7.44 -11.91
CA LYS A 42 -6.10 8.52 -12.69
C LYS A 42 -4.83 9.05 -12.03
N GLU A 43 -4.89 9.33 -10.73
CA GLU A 43 -3.73 9.74 -9.93
C GLU A 43 -2.60 8.71 -10.03
N ALA A 44 -2.93 7.43 -9.89
CA ALA A 44 -1.93 6.37 -9.99
C ALA A 44 -1.23 6.37 -11.36
N LEU A 45 -2.01 6.45 -12.44
CA LEU A 45 -1.47 6.54 -13.80
C LEU A 45 -0.59 7.78 -14.00
N ASP A 46 -0.98 8.92 -13.42
CA ASP A 46 -0.19 10.16 -13.52
C ASP A 46 1.10 10.09 -12.69
N LEU A 47 1.10 9.46 -11.51
CA LEU A 47 2.31 9.19 -10.72
C LEU A 47 3.25 8.22 -11.43
N TYR A 48 2.71 7.20 -12.12
CA TYR A 48 3.52 6.32 -12.96
C TYR A 48 4.19 7.08 -14.11
N LYS A 49 3.45 7.92 -14.84
CA LYS A 49 4.03 8.78 -15.89
C LYS A 49 5.12 9.70 -15.35
N LYS A 50 5.00 10.13 -14.08
CA LYS A 50 5.99 10.98 -13.42
C LYS A 50 7.28 10.24 -13.02
N GLY A 51 7.26 8.90 -13.00
CA GLY A 51 8.43 8.05 -12.76
C GLY A 51 8.40 7.28 -11.45
N ALA A 52 7.23 7.12 -10.81
CA ALA A 52 7.07 6.15 -9.74
C ALA A 52 7.38 4.73 -10.25
N SER A 53 8.11 3.95 -9.45
CA SER A 53 8.37 2.53 -9.73
C SER A 53 7.15 1.66 -9.40
N TYR A 54 6.39 2.04 -8.37
CA TYR A 54 5.13 1.41 -8.02
C TYR A 54 4.18 2.41 -7.35
N VAL A 55 2.88 2.26 -7.58
CA VAL A 55 1.84 3.04 -6.91
C VAL A 55 0.90 2.10 -6.15
N LEU A 56 1.00 2.17 -4.82
CA LEU A 56 0.09 1.50 -3.90
C LEU A 56 -1.30 2.14 -3.99
N THR A 57 -2.34 1.31 -4.16
CA THR A 57 -3.73 1.75 -4.20
C THR A 57 -4.58 0.95 -3.19
N PRO A 58 -4.57 1.36 -1.90
CA PRO A 58 -5.09 0.53 -0.81
C PRO A 58 -6.56 0.14 -0.97
N HIS A 59 -7.40 1.02 -1.51
CA HIS A 59 -8.82 0.73 -1.70
C HIS A 59 -9.07 -0.33 -2.77
N PHE A 60 -8.28 -0.36 -3.85
CA PHE A 60 -8.40 -1.40 -4.86
C PHE A 60 -7.92 -2.75 -4.32
N LEU A 61 -6.79 -2.76 -3.60
CA LEU A 61 -6.29 -3.98 -2.96
C LEU A 61 -7.26 -4.52 -1.90
N GLY A 62 -7.85 -3.65 -1.08
CA GLY A 62 -8.87 -4.03 -0.11
C GLY A 62 -10.14 -4.55 -0.80
N GLY A 63 -10.58 -3.90 -1.88
CA GLY A 63 -11.72 -4.35 -2.67
C GLY A 63 -11.50 -5.71 -3.31
N GLU A 64 -10.33 -5.94 -3.90
CA GLU A 64 -9.95 -7.24 -4.49
C GLU A 64 -9.90 -8.34 -3.44
N TYR A 65 -9.35 -8.05 -2.25
CA TYR A 65 -9.31 -8.99 -1.14
C TYR A 65 -10.72 -9.40 -0.70
N ILE A 66 -11.63 -8.44 -0.53
CA ILE A 66 -13.03 -8.72 -0.16
C ILE A 66 -13.75 -9.48 -1.28
N ALA A 67 -13.53 -9.13 -2.55
CA ALA A 67 -14.13 -9.83 -3.68
C ALA A 67 -13.72 -11.32 -3.70
N LYS A 68 -12.44 -11.62 -3.52
CA LYS A 68 -11.94 -13.00 -3.42
C LYS A 68 -12.52 -13.76 -2.24
N MET A 69 -12.67 -13.09 -1.09
CA MET A 69 -13.32 -13.68 0.07
C MET A 69 -14.77 -14.06 -0.24
N ILE A 70 -15.54 -13.17 -0.88
CA ILE A 70 -16.93 -13.47 -1.28
C ILE A 70 -16.98 -14.61 -2.31
N GLU A 71 -16.06 -14.62 -3.28
CA GLU A 71 -16.01 -15.66 -4.31
C GLU A 71 -15.69 -17.05 -3.73
N HIS A 72 -14.78 -17.14 -2.75
CA HIS A 72 -14.40 -18.41 -2.14
C HIS A 72 -15.33 -18.87 -1.01
N ASP A 73 -15.89 -17.93 -0.26
CA ASP A 73 -16.63 -18.21 0.98
C ASP A 73 -18.15 -18.08 0.82
N GLU A 74 -18.60 -17.51 -0.30
CA GLU A 74 -20.00 -17.29 -0.65
C GLU A 74 -20.78 -16.65 0.51
N ILE A 75 -21.84 -17.31 1.00
CA ILE A 75 -22.64 -16.88 2.15
C ILE A 75 -22.38 -17.75 3.39
N ASN A 76 -21.24 -18.46 3.44
CA ASN A 76 -20.90 -19.36 4.54
C ASN A 76 -20.44 -18.59 5.78
N GLY A 77 -21.37 -18.36 6.71
CA GLY A 77 -21.11 -17.64 7.95
C GLY A 77 -20.02 -18.24 8.84
N GLU A 78 -19.77 -19.54 8.79
CA GLU A 78 -18.69 -20.18 9.57
C GLU A 78 -17.32 -19.76 9.06
N LYS A 79 -17.12 -19.70 7.74
CA LYS A 79 -15.87 -19.23 7.13
C LYS A 79 -15.59 -17.77 7.48
N TYR A 80 -16.60 -16.90 7.41
CA TYR A 80 -16.47 -15.51 7.85
C TYR A 80 -16.16 -15.39 9.34
N PHE A 81 -16.68 -16.29 10.17
CA PHE A 81 -16.35 -16.33 11.60
C PHE A 81 -14.89 -16.74 11.83
N GLU A 82 -14.38 -17.73 11.10
CA GLU A 82 -12.97 -18.12 11.14
C GLU A 82 -12.04 -17.00 10.68
N GLU A 83 -12.34 -16.35 9.55
CA GLU A 83 -11.55 -15.22 9.04
C GLU A 83 -11.58 -14.04 10.01
N LYS A 84 -12.74 -13.72 10.59
CA LYS A 84 -12.85 -12.71 11.66
C LYS A 84 -11.94 -13.03 12.83
N LYS A 85 -11.93 -14.28 13.31
CA LYS A 85 -11.10 -14.69 14.44
C LYS A 85 -9.61 -14.50 14.13
N LYS A 86 -9.16 -15.01 12.97
CA LYS A 86 -7.77 -14.84 12.50
C LYS A 86 -7.39 -13.36 12.39
N HIS A 87 -8.27 -12.55 11.79
CA HIS A 87 -8.03 -11.11 11.60
C HIS A 87 -7.89 -10.38 12.95
N ILE A 88 -8.79 -10.63 13.91
CA ILE A 88 -8.71 -10.04 15.25
C ILE A 88 -7.41 -10.43 15.96
N ASP A 89 -7.01 -11.70 15.88
CA ASP A 89 -5.77 -12.17 16.50
C ASP A 89 -4.53 -11.49 15.89
N THR A 90 -4.53 -11.27 14.58
CA THR A 90 -3.48 -10.51 13.89
C THR A 90 -3.43 -9.05 14.36
N LEU A 91 -4.58 -8.37 14.44
CA LEU A 91 -4.65 -6.98 14.91
C LEU A 91 -4.16 -6.84 16.36
N LYS A 92 -4.57 -7.76 17.25
CA LYS A 92 -4.10 -7.78 18.65
C LYS A 92 -2.58 -7.93 18.72
N LYS A 93 -2.01 -8.88 17.98
CA LYS A 93 -0.54 -9.06 17.92
C LYS A 93 0.18 -7.80 17.44
N MET A 94 -0.41 -7.05 16.52
CA MET A 94 0.15 -5.78 16.04
C MET A 94 0.07 -4.69 17.10
N MET A 95 -1.08 -4.56 17.77
CA MET A 95 -1.24 -3.64 18.90
C MET A 95 -0.29 -3.95 20.06
N ASP A 96 -0.10 -5.22 20.42
CA ASP A 96 0.79 -5.64 21.51
C ASP A 96 2.26 -5.31 21.23
N LYS A 97 2.65 -5.26 19.95
CA LYS A 97 3.97 -4.81 19.50
C LYS A 97 4.12 -3.29 19.46
N GLY A 98 3.08 -2.53 19.84
CA GLY A 98 3.06 -1.08 19.81
C GLY A 98 2.78 -0.50 18.42
N HIS A 99 2.30 -1.30 17.47
CA HIS A 99 1.90 -0.81 16.17
C HIS A 99 0.40 -0.51 16.14
N GLU A 100 0.05 0.74 15.86
CA GLU A 100 -1.33 1.14 15.54
C GLU A 100 -1.74 0.68 14.12
N HIS A 101 -0.79 0.21 13.32
CA HIS A 101 -0.96 -0.24 11.94
C HIS A 101 -0.19 -1.53 11.65
N PRO A 102 -0.66 -2.40 10.74
CA PRO A 102 0.00 -3.65 10.41
C PRO A 102 1.44 -3.46 9.91
N GLU A 103 2.40 -4.17 10.52
CA GLU A 103 3.71 -4.40 9.91
C GLU A 103 3.58 -5.43 8.78
N VAL A 104 4.00 -5.06 7.57
CA VAL A 104 4.21 -6.02 6.49
C VAL A 104 5.59 -6.63 6.68
N THR A 105 5.66 -7.82 7.26
CA THR A 105 6.87 -8.65 7.19
C THR A 105 6.97 -9.18 5.78
N GLY A 106 8.00 -8.73 5.03
CA GLY A 106 8.33 -9.34 3.75
C GLY A 106 8.95 -10.71 4.00
N ASP A 107 8.23 -11.76 3.63
CA ASP A 107 8.79 -13.10 3.44
C ASP A 107 9.36 -13.23 2.01
#